data_AF-A0A1F9E200-F1
#
_entry.id   AF-A0A1F9E200-F1
#
_cell.length_a   1.000
_cell.length_b   1.000
_cell.length_c   1.000
_cell.angle_alpha   90.00
_cell.angle_beta   90.00
_cell.angle_gamma   90.00
#
_symmetry.space_group_name_H-M   'P 1'
#
loop_
_entity.id
_entity.type
_entity.pdbx_description
1 polymer ?
#
loop_
_entity_poly.entity_id
_entity_poly.type
_entity_poly.pdbx_seq_one_letter_code
_entity_poly.pdbx_strand_id
1 'polypeptide(L)'
;MLWGKKPAKEEGKLSGPKEIPGPVQNYLVAERKMDPDLVKLLKAVECKSATGATFNIRVFDNSEAIAKNVQVKDYTSLDECPDLILYEGWFDEGAKQAELEEKKKVNWDTPIFTQAEIQQKIEALREPGSTVFFYMARGIKSGGPLGMGAAVVELNPNYPGKKQKKYIVYTANVTDMQPVGKGDKAFEVDKPKDIARWVKEAHHKRMY
;
A
#
# COMPACT_ATOMS: atom_id res chain seq x y z
N MET A 1 38.26 34.30 -30.40
CA MET A 1 38.60 33.20 -29.48
C MET A 1 37.29 32.59 -28.99
N LEU A 2 36.93 31.42 -29.53
CA LEU A 2 35.70 30.69 -29.20
C LEU A 2 36.02 29.73 -28.06
N TRP A 3 35.43 29.97 -26.88
CA TRP A 3 35.58 29.11 -25.71
C TRP A 3 34.82 27.80 -25.94
N GLY A 4 35.55 26.70 -26.07
CA GLY A 4 34.98 25.36 -26.13
C GLY A 4 34.41 24.96 -24.77
N LYS A 5 33.08 24.87 -24.67
CA LYS A 5 32.43 24.14 -23.59
C LYS A 5 32.67 22.64 -23.82
N LYS A 6 33.35 21.98 -22.86
CA LYS A 6 33.35 20.52 -22.75
C LYS A 6 31.89 20.05 -22.57
N PRO A 7 31.42 18.99 -23.24
CA PRO A 7 30.15 18.38 -22.88
C PRO A 7 30.31 17.75 -21.49
N ALA A 8 29.54 18.25 -20.53
CA ALA A 8 29.32 17.54 -19.29
C ALA A 8 28.67 16.20 -19.64
N LYS A 9 29.24 15.11 -19.15
CA LYS A 9 28.66 13.77 -19.19
C LYS A 9 27.28 13.89 -18.54
N GLU A 10 26.20 13.79 -19.33
CA GLU A 10 24.85 13.66 -18.77
C GLU A 10 24.80 12.33 -18.01
N GLU A 11 25.14 12.36 -16.74
CA GLU A 11 24.71 11.33 -15.79
C GLU A 11 23.18 11.39 -15.80
N GLY A 12 22.60 10.44 -16.55
CA GLY A 12 21.18 10.42 -16.88
C GLY A 12 20.34 10.56 -15.62
N LYS A 13 19.54 11.63 -15.58
CA LYS A 13 18.60 11.89 -14.49
C LYS A 13 17.74 10.66 -14.27
N LEU A 14 17.88 10.01 -13.11
CA LEU A 14 17.06 8.87 -12.76
C LEU A 14 15.59 9.32 -12.71
N SER A 15 14.72 8.56 -13.37
CA SER A 15 13.29 8.88 -13.41
C SER A 15 12.64 8.53 -12.08
N GLY A 16 11.75 9.40 -11.61
CA GLY A 16 10.92 9.10 -10.46
C GLY A 16 9.84 8.06 -10.73
N PRO A 17 9.04 7.72 -9.71
CA PRO A 17 8.04 6.68 -9.80
C PRO A 17 7.08 6.89 -10.96
N LYS A 18 6.88 5.85 -11.75
CA LYS A 18 5.99 5.83 -12.91
C LYS A 18 5.16 4.56 -12.96
N GLU A 19 4.26 4.50 -13.93
CA GLU A 19 3.53 3.28 -14.25
C GLU A 19 4.50 2.16 -14.67
N ILE A 20 4.12 0.92 -14.36
CA ILE A 20 4.92 -0.25 -14.69
C ILE A 20 5.00 -0.39 -16.23
N PRO A 21 6.19 -0.58 -16.83
CA PRO A 21 6.31 -0.81 -18.28
C PRO A 21 5.55 -2.05 -18.76
N GLY A 22 5.03 -2.01 -19.98
CA GLY A 22 4.21 -3.09 -20.57
C GLY A 22 4.81 -4.49 -20.46
N PRO A 23 6.10 -4.72 -20.80
CA PRO A 23 6.74 -6.04 -20.64
C PRO A 23 6.68 -6.56 -19.20
N VAL A 24 6.87 -5.67 -18.21
CA VAL A 24 6.84 -6.01 -16.79
C VAL A 24 5.41 -6.26 -16.33
N GLN A 25 4.42 -5.47 -16.77
CA GLN A 25 3.01 -5.74 -16.49
C GLN A 25 2.61 -7.14 -16.97
N ASN A 26 2.97 -7.48 -18.22
CA ASN A 26 2.68 -8.78 -18.81
C ASN A 26 3.34 -9.92 -18.03
N TYR A 27 4.60 -9.75 -17.61
CA TYR A 27 5.29 -10.75 -16.79
C TYR A 27 4.59 -10.97 -15.43
N LEU A 28 4.19 -9.89 -14.74
CA LEU A 28 3.50 -9.99 -13.46
C LEU A 28 2.14 -10.71 -13.59
N VAL A 29 1.40 -10.46 -14.66
CA VAL A 29 0.11 -11.14 -14.92
C VAL A 29 0.33 -12.60 -15.35
N ALA A 30 1.20 -12.84 -16.32
CA ALA A 30 1.37 -14.15 -16.94
C ALA A 30 2.12 -15.14 -16.04
N GLU A 31 3.25 -14.72 -15.47
CA GLU A 31 4.16 -15.58 -14.71
C GLU A 31 3.87 -15.54 -13.21
N ARG A 32 3.58 -14.35 -12.66
CA ARG A 32 3.28 -14.18 -11.22
C ARG A 32 1.80 -14.29 -10.88
N LYS A 33 0.93 -14.47 -11.88
CA LYS A 33 -0.54 -14.60 -11.73
C LYS A 33 -1.17 -13.45 -10.93
N MET A 34 -0.58 -12.26 -11.01
CA MET A 34 -1.12 -11.06 -10.36
C MET A 34 -2.37 -10.59 -11.08
N ASP A 35 -3.37 -10.13 -10.32
CA ASP A 35 -4.56 -9.48 -10.87
C ASP A 35 -4.13 -8.24 -11.68
N PRO A 36 -4.52 -8.11 -12.96
CA PRO A 36 -4.20 -6.94 -13.79
C PRO A 36 -4.61 -5.61 -13.17
N ASP A 37 -5.68 -5.58 -12.38
CA ASP A 37 -6.11 -4.35 -11.72
C ASP A 37 -5.19 -3.97 -10.56
N LEU A 38 -4.58 -4.95 -9.87
CA LEU A 38 -3.55 -4.69 -8.86
C LEU A 38 -2.26 -4.15 -9.48
N VAL A 39 -1.85 -4.67 -10.64
CA VAL A 39 -0.65 -4.21 -11.36
C VAL A 39 -0.72 -2.71 -11.67
N LYS A 40 -1.90 -2.19 -12.01
CA LYS A 40 -2.13 -0.76 -12.26
C LYS A 40 -1.95 0.13 -11.02
N LEU A 41 -2.10 -0.44 -9.83
CA LEU A 41 -1.99 0.31 -8.56
C LEU A 41 -0.53 0.48 -8.13
N LEU A 42 0.34 -0.42 -8.58
CA LEU A 42 1.74 -0.44 -8.24
C LEU A 42 2.51 0.61 -9.05
N LYS A 43 3.67 1.01 -8.52
CA LYS A 43 4.59 1.93 -9.18
C LYS A 43 5.93 1.26 -9.41
N ALA A 44 6.66 1.78 -10.39
CA ALA A 44 8.01 1.34 -10.69
C ALA A 44 8.98 2.52 -10.75
N VAL A 45 10.22 2.25 -10.35
CA VAL A 45 11.40 3.06 -10.65
C VAL A 45 12.37 2.22 -11.46
N GLU A 46 13.04 2.85 -12.41
CA GLU A 46 13.98 2.16 -13.30
C GLU A 46 15.25 2.97 -13.51
N CYS A 47 16.32 2.27 -13.89
CA CYS A 47 17.57 2.87 -14.33
C CYS A 47 18.14 2.07 -15.50
N LYS A 48 18.98 2.69 -16.34
CA LYS A 48 19.67 1.98 -17.40
C LYS A 48 20.65 0.98 -16.81
N SER A 49 20.69 -0.24 -17.35
CA SER A 49 21.70 -1.22 -16.99
C SER A 49 23.08 -0.79 -17.49
N ALA A 50 24.13 -1.42 -16.94
CA ALA A 50 25.52 -1.11 -17.32
C ALA A 50 25.83 -1.36 -18.81
N THR A 51 25.08 -2.27 -19.47
CA THR A 51 25.23 -2.58 -20.90
C THR A 51 24.39 -1.65 -21.79
N GLY A 52 23.45 -0.89 -21.21
CA GLY A 52 22.62 0.10 -21.89
C GLY A 52 21.49 -0.46 -22.76
N ALA A 53 21.45 -1.77 -23.01
CA ALA A 53 20.41 -2.43 -23.80
C ALA A 53 19.13 -2.73 -22.99
N THR A 54 19.25 -2.82 -21.66
CA THR A 54 18.16 -3.17 -20.74
C THR A 54 18.01 -2.14 -19.63
N PHE A 55 16.89 -2.20 -18.93
CA PHE A 55 16.63 -1.38 -17.75
C PHE A 55 16.52 -2.28 -16.53
N ASN A 56 17.14 -1.86 -15.43
CA ASN A 56 16.86 -2.44 -14.11
C ASN A 56 15.61 -1.77 -13.55
N ILE A 57 14.75 -2.53 -12.90
CA ILE A 57 13.46 -2.06 -12.40
C ILE A 57 13.18 -2.58 -10.98
N ARG A 58 12.54 -1.73 -10.19
CA ARG A 58 11.99 -2.07 -8.86
C ARG A 58 10.52 -1.67 -8.82
N VAL A 59 9.67 -2.60 -8.40
CA VAL A 59 8.22 -2.43 -8.27
C VAL A 59 7.85 -2.35 -6.80
N PHE A 60 7.01 -1.38 -6.44
CA PHE A 60 6.57 -1.14 -5.07
C PHE A 60 5.12 -0.63 -4.99
N ASP A 61 4.52 -0.70 -3.81
CA ASP A 61 3.24 -0.05 -3.52
C ASP A 61 3.47 1.34 -2.93
N ASN A 62 3.06 2.37 -3.68
CA ASN A 62 3.25 3.76 -3.26
C ASN A 62 2.48 4.11 -1.97
N SER A 63 1.34 3.45 -1.72
CA SER A 63 0.59 3.65 -0.48
C SER A 63 1.36 3.15 0.75
N GLU A 64 2.11 2.04 0.62
CA GLU A 64 2.94 1.52 1.69
C GLU A 64 4.17 2.41 1.92
N ALA A 65 4.80 2.93 0.85
CA ALA A 65 5.89 3.89 0.97
C ALA A 65 5.45 5.15 1.75
N ILE A 66 4.28 5.71 1.42
CA ILE A 66 3.71 6.85 2.16
C ILE A 66 3.43 6.48 3.62
N ALA A 67 2.89 5.28 3.88
CA ALA A 67 2.62 4.83 5.25
C ALA A 67 3.89 4.72 6.10
N LYS A 68 5.02 4.35 5.49
CA LYS A 68 6.36 4.31 6.11
C LYS A 68 7.08 5.67 6.10
N ASN A 69 6.43 6.75 5.64
CA ASN A 69 7.02 8.09 5.45
C ASN A 69 8.25 8.10 4.53
N VAL A 70 8.29 7.19 3.55
CA VAL A 70 9.36 7.09 2.56
C VAL A 70 8.94 7.79 1.28
N GLN A 71 9.71 8.79 0.86
CA GLN A 71 9.54 9.44 -0.44
C GLN A 71 10.42 8.76 -1.48
N VAL A 72 9.83 7.94 -2.34
CA VAL A 72 10.55 7.32 -3.47
C VAL A 72 10.76 8.36 -4.56
N LYS A 73 12.00 8.81 -4.78
CA LYS A 73 12.35 9.82 -5.78
C LYS A 73 12.89 9.23 -7.07
N ASP A 74 13.56 8.09 -6.97
CA ASP A 74 14.21 7.39 -8.07
C ASP A 74 14.56 5.94 -7.66
N TYR A 75 15.29 5.24 -8.54
CA TYR A 75 15.72 3.86 -8.35
C TYR A 75 16.51 3.65 -7.04
N THR A 76 17.39 4.58 -6.68
CA THR A 76 18.27 4.47 -5.51
C THR A 76 17.57 4.77 -4.19
N SER A 77 16.41 5.45 -4.24
CA SER A 77 15.61 5.74 -3.04
C SER A 77 15.15 4.48 -2.27
N LEU A 78 15.16 3.32 -2.94
CA LEU A 78 14.79 2.04 -2.34
C LEU A 78 16.00 1.25 -1.79
N ASP A 79 17.24 1.71 -1.97
CA ASP A 79 18.43 1.04 -1.42
C ASP A 79 18.43 1.08 0.13
N GLU A 80 17.93 2.17 0.71
CA GLU A 80 17.79 2.33 2.16
C GLU A 80 16.50 1.70 2.71
N CYS A 81 15.56 1.32 1.84
CA CYS A 81 14.27 0.73 2.20
C CYS A 81 13.93 -0.49 1.31
N PRO A 82 14.78 -1.54 1.32
CA PRO A 82 14.58 -2.71 0.45
C PRO A 82 13.30 -3.50 0.78
N ASP A 83 12.75 -3.32 1.97
CA ASP A 83 11.50 -3.91 2.43
C ASP A 83 10.24 -3.33 1.76
N LEU A 84 10.37 -2.24 1.01
CA LEU A 84 9.33 -1.70 0.13
C LEU A 84 9.32 -2.33 -1.26
N ILE A 85 10.38 -3.04 -1.64
CA ILE A 85 10.50 -3.65 -2.96
C ILE A 85 9.67 -4.93 -2.97
N LEU A 86 8.65 -4.96 -3.83
CA LEU A 86 7.82 -6.14 -4.08
C LEU A 86 8.49 -7.07 -5.08
N TYR A 87 8.96 -6.49 -6.19
CA TYR A 87 9.68 -7.18 -7.25
C TYR A 87 10.86 -6.35 -7.71
N GLU A 88 11.93 -7.03 -8.08
CA GLU A 88 13.14 -6.42 -8.63
C GLU A 88 13.68 -7.28 -9.77
N GLY A 89 14.21 -6.64 -10.80
CA GLY A 89 14.83 -7.35 -11.90
C GLY A 89 15.13 -6.43 -13.07
N TRP A 90 14.97 -6.95 -14.28
CA TRP A 90 15.29 -6.22 -15.50
C TRP A 90 14.22 -6.41 -16.58
N PHE A 91 14.19 -5.49 -17.53
CA PHE A 91 13.38 -5.63 -18.74
C PHE A 91 14.08 -5.04 -19.97
N ASP A 92 13.68 -5.53 -21.13
CA ASP A 92 14.04 -5.03 -22.46
C ASP A 92 12.75 -4.65 -23.20
N GLU A 93 12.63 -3.37 -23.53
CA GLU A 93 11.45 -2.83 -24.22
C GLU A 93 11.36 -3.28 -25.68
N GLY A 94 12.50 -3.41 -26.37
CA GLY A 94 12.58 -3.83 -27.76
C GLY A 94 12.28 -5.31 -27.93
N ALA A 95 12.84 -6.16 -27.07
CA ALA A 95 12.56 -7.59 -27.04
C ALA A 95 11.21 -7.93 -26.39
N LYS A 96 10.59 -6.98 -25.70
CA LYS A 96 9.38 -7.16 -24.88
C LYS A 96 9.54 -8.26 -23.83
N GLN A 97 10.72 -8.35 -23.24
CA GLN A 97 11.07 -9.35 -22.24
C GLN A 97 11.27 -8.70 -20.88
N ALA A 98 10.94 -9.44 -19.82
CA ALA A 98 11.19 -9.04 -18.46
C ALA A 98 11.45 -10.28 -17.60
N GLU A 99 12.28 -10.12 -16.59
CA GLU A 99 12.54 -11.13 -15.58
C GLU A 99 12.65 -10.43 -14.22
N LEU A 100 11.81 -10.85 -13.27
CA LEU A 100 11.74 -10.24 -11.95
C LEU A 100 11.74 -11.31 -10.86
N GLU A 101 12.53 -11.07 -9.82
CA GLU A 101 12.50 -11.79 -8.56
C GLU A 101 11.45 -11.18 -7.63
N GLU A 102 10.70 -12.03 -6.93
CA GLU A 102 9.81 -11.59 -5.85
C GLU A 102 10.64 -11.35 -4.59
N LYS A 103 10.71 -10.10 -4.14
CA LYS A 103 11.45 -9.70 -2.94
C LYS A 103 10.57 -9.70 -1.70
N LYS A 104 9.31 -9.32 -1.87
CA LYS A 104 8.31 -9.32 -0.79
C LYS A 104 6.98 -9.87 -1.30
N LYS A 105 6.56 -10.98 -0.71
CA LYS A 105 5.24 -11.56 -0.95
C LYS A 105 4.18 -10.76 -0.18
N VAL A 106 3.23 -10.18 -0.90
CA VAL A 106 2.07 -9.50 -0.30
C VAL A 106 0.83 -10.34 -0.56
N ASN A 107 0.04 -10.58 0.49
CA ASN A 107 -1.26 -11.22 0.33
C ASN A 107 -2.28 -10.16 -0.08
N TRP A 108 -2.56 -10.12 -1.39
CA TRP A 108 -3.54 -9.21 -1.98
C TRP A 108 -4.99 -9.70 -1.88
N ASP A 109 -5.21 -10.95 -1.49
CA ASP A 109 -6.54 -11.52 -1.30
C ASP A 109 -7.11 -11.13 0.07
N THR A 110 -7.34 -9.83 0.23
CA THR A 110 -7.93 -9.28 1.44
C THR A 110 -9.44 -9.49 1.43
N PRO A 111 -10.00 -10.17 2.44
CA PRO A 111 -11.44 -10.34 2.54
C PRO A 111 -12.15 -8.99 2.58
N ILE A 112 -13.20 -8.86 1.75
CA ILE A 112 -14.10 -7.72 1.78
C ILE A 112 -15.35 -8.11 2.57
N PHE A 113 -15.44 -7.63 3.81
CA PHE A 113 -16.55 -7.93 4.71
C PHE A 113 -17.81 -7.15 4.33
N THR A 114 -18.95 -7.81 4.49
CA THR A 114 -20.27 -7.19 4.50
C THR A 114 -20.46 -6.33 5.74
N GLN A 115 -21.45 -5.42 5.71
CA GLN A 115 -21.79 -4.61 6.89
C GLN A 115 -22.14 -5.48 8.09
N ALA A 116 -22.84 -6.60 7.88
CA ALA A 116 -23.25 -7.51 8.96
C ALA A 116 -22.04 -8.19 9.62
N GLU A 117 -21.06 -8.65 8.83
CA GLU A 117 -19.83 -9.27 9.36
C GLU A 117 -18.96 -8.26 10.12
N ILE A 118 -18.86 -7.02 9.61
CA ILE A 118 -18.16 -5.94 10.30
C ILE A 118 -18.84 -5.68 11.65
N GLN A 119 -20.17 -5.55 11.66
CA GLN A 119 -20.93 -5.35 12.89
C GLN A 119 -20.70 -6.49 13.88
N GLN A 120 -20.78 -7.74 13.44
CA GLN A 120 -20.55 -8.92 14.27
C GLN A 120 -19.15 -8.91 14.91
N LYS A 121 -18.12 -8.56 14.13
CA LYS A 121 -16.73 -8.47 14.61
C LYS A 121 -16.56 -7.37 15.66
N ILE A 122 -17.22 -6.23 15.50
CA ILE A 122 -17.22 -5.15 16.50
C ILE A 122 -17.93 -5.59 17.79
N GLU A 123 -19.10 -6.22 17.66
CA GLU A 123 -19.88 -6.69 18.81
C GLU A 123 -19.17 -7.81 19.60
N ALA A 124 -18.30 -8.57 18.94
CA ALA A 124 -17.48 -9.60 19.54
C ALA A 124 -16.39 -9.08 20.50
N LEU A 125 -16.08 -7.78 20.50
CA LEU A 125 -15.16 -7.18 21.47
C LEU A 125 -15.74 -7.27 22.89
N ARG A 126 -15.00 -7.87 23.83
CA ARG A 126 -15.47 -8.11 25.22
C ARG A 126 -14.66 -7.36 26.27
N GLU A 127 -13.36 -7.25 26.07
CA GLU A 127 -12.44 -6.68 27.04
C GLU A 127 -12.25 -5.19 26.81
N PRO A 128 -12.34 -4.32 27.83
CA PRO A 128 -12.04 -2.90 27.69
C PRO A 128 -10.63 -2.71 27.09
N GLY A 129 -10.51 -1.87 26.06
CA GLY A 129 -9.29 -1.66 25.30
C GLY A 129 -9.03 -2.70 24.18
N SER A 130 -9.83 -3.77 24.08
CA SER A 130 -9.74 -4.69 22.93
C SER A 130 -10.10 -3.99 21.63
N THR A 131 -9.44 -4.40 20.55
CA THR A 131 -9.58 -3.76 19.24
C THR A 131 -9.88 -4.77 18.13
N VAL A 132 -10.54 -4.28 17.09
CA VAL A 132 -10.62 -4.92 15.77
C VAL A 132 -10.36 -3.86 14.72
N PHE A 133 -9.77 -4.24 13.58
CA PHE A 133 -9.54 -3.30 12.50
C PHE A 133 -9.98 -3.84 11.15
N PHE A 134 -10.21 -2.91 10.22
CA PHE A 134 -10.65 -3.18 8.85
C PHE A 134 -9.86 -2.31 7.90
N TYR A 135 -9.27 -2.89 6.87
CA TYR A 135 -8.58 -2.12 5.85
C TYR A 135 -9.54 -1.21 5.10
N MET A 136 -9.05 -0.07 4.62
CA MET A 136 -9.86 0.93 3.92
C MET A 136 -9.27 1.21 2.54
N ALA A 137 -10.14 1.35 1.54
CA ALA A 137 -9.83 1.82 0.20
C ALA A 137 -10.14 3.30 -0.01
N ARG A 138 -10.66 3.98 1.01
CA ARG A 138 -10.91 5.42 1.04
C ARG A 138 -10.55 5.97 2.41
N GLY A 139 -9.91 7.13 2.46
CA GLY A 139 -9.52 7.78 3.71
C GLY A 139 -8.39 8.76 3.52
N ILE A 140 -7.85 9.26 4.62
CA ILE A 140 -6.67 10.15 4.65
C ILE A 140 -5.38 9.42 5.06
N LYS A 141 -5.50 8.15 5.45
CA LYS A 141 -4.39 7.29 5.83
C LYS A 141 -3.89 6.50 4.63
N SER A 142 -2.76 5.82 4.80
CA SER A 142 -2.10 5.10 3.71
C SER A 142 -1.65 3.71 4.12
N GLY A 143 -1.44 2.88 3.11
CA GLY A 143 -0.89 1.54 3.23
C GLY A 143 -1.94 0.47 3.50
N GLY A 144 -1.45 -0.74 3.75
CA GLY A 144 -2.29 -1.93 3.83
C GLY A 144 -2.82 -2.37 2.46
N PRO A 145 -3.43 -3.54 2.35
CA PRO A 145 -3.83 -4.14 1.07
C PRO A 145 -4.92 -3.35 0.34
N LEU A 146 -5.70 -2.53 1.05
CA LEU A 146 -6.69 -1.62 0.44
C LEU A 146 -6.17 -0.19 0.25
N GLY A 147 -4.93 0.11 0.69
CA GLY A 147 -4.17 1.28 0.25
C GLY A 147 -4.43 2.55 1.04
N MET A 148 -5.57 2.65 1.72
CA MET A 148 -5.94 3.84 2.50
C MET A 148 -5.96 3.56 4.01
N GLY A 149 -5.03 2.72 4.48
CA GLY A 149 -4.86 2.40 5.89
C GLY A 149 -5.97 1.50 6.44
N ALA A 150 -6.33 1.72 7.70
CA ALA A 150 -7.37 0.94 8.37
C ALA A 150 -8.22 1.79 9.32
N ALA A 151 -9.47 1.37 9.49
CA ALA A 151 -10.33 1.75 10.60
C ALA A 151 -10.03 0.83 11.78
N VAL A 152 -9.68 1.40 12.93
CA VAL A 152 -9.46 0.65 14.19
C VAL A 152 -10.61 0.96 15.14
N VAL A 153 -11.33 -0.06 15.56
CA VAL A 153 -12.45 0.05 16.50
C VAL A 153 -12.00 -0.51 17.84
N GLU A 154 -11.95 0.35 18.86
CA GLU A 154 -11.56 0.02 20.23
C GLU A 154 -12.82 0.01 21.12
N LEU A 155 -13.00 -1.04 21.92
CA LEU A 155 -13.98 -1.01 23.00
C LEU A 155 -13.46 -0.06 24.08
N ASN A 156 -14.21 1.00 24.40
CA ASN A 156 -13.76 2.08 25.29
C ASN A 156 -13.15 1.51 26.59
N PRO A 157 -11.87 1.80 26.91
CA PRO A 157 -11.20 1.28 28.11
C PRO A 157 -11.93 1.64 29.42
N ASN A 158 -12.63 2.77 29.44
CA ASN A 158 -13.40 3.25 30.58
C ASN A 158 -14.84 2.74 30.59
N TYR A 159 -15.13 1.65 29.85
CA TYR A 159 -16.47 1.08 29.74
C TYR A 159 -17.00 0.63 31.13
N PRO A 160 -18.11 1.20 31.63
CA PRO A 160 -18.62 0.93 32.97
C PRO A 160 -19.41 -0.40 33.11
N GLY A 161 -19.27 -1.32 32.15
CA GLY A 161 -19.66 -2.73 32.31
C GLY A 161 -21.15 -3.09 32.25
N LYS A 162 -22.11 -2.17 32.42
CA LYS A 162 -23.49 -2.59 32.75
C LYS A 162 -24.67 -2.07 31.91
N LYS A 163 -24.52 -1.11 30.98
CA LYS A 163 -25.71 -0.62 30.22
C LYS A 163 -25.55 -0.45 28.71
N GLN A 164 -24.37 -0.15 28.18
CA GLN A 164 -24.18 -0.06 26.72
C GLN A 164 -22.69 0.03 26.35
N LYS A 165 -22.19 -0.87 25.51
CA LYS A 165 -20.81 -0.80 25.00
C LYS A 165 -20.63 0.53 24.25
N LYS A 166 -19.51 1.20 24.50
CA LYS A 166 -19.11 2.42 23.78
C LYS A 166 -17.81 2.14 23.05
N TYR A 167 -17.73 2.51 21.78
CA TYR A 167 -16.59 2.23 20.94
C TYR A 167 -15.96 3.53 20.47
N ILE A 168 -14.64 3.52 20.39
CA ILE A 168 -13.86 4.61 19.81
C ILE A 168 -13.34 4.13 18.46
N VAL A 169 -13.56 4.92 17.42
CA VAL A 169 -13.09 4.62 16.07
C VAL A 169 -11.91 5.52 15.75
N TYR A 170 -10.83 4.92 15.30
CA TYR A 170 -9.62 5.58 14.84
C TYR A 170 -9.37 5.26 13.37
N THR A 171 -8.60 6.12 12.70
CA THR A 171 -8.01 5.82 11.39
C THR A 171 -6.50 5.78 11.54
N ALA A 172 -5.86 4.72 11.04
CA ALA A 172 -4.43 4.51 11.16
C ALA A 172 -3.81 4.18 9.80
N ASN A 173 -2.55 4.61 9.61
CA ASN A 173 -1.72 4.05 8.54
C ASN A 173 -1.52 2.55 8.80
N VAL A 174 -1.26 1.80 7.73
CA VAL A 174 -0.97 0.37 7.84
C VAL A 174 0.39 0.08 7.21
N THR A 175 1.26 -0.56 7.99
CA THR A 175 2.55 -1.06 7.53
C THR A 175 2.65 -2.54 7.87
N ASP A 176 3.17 -3.36 6.95
CA ASP A 176 3.35 -4.80 7.18
C ASP A 176 2.06 -5.48 7.70
N MET A 177 0.92 -5.10 7.10
CA MET A 177 -0.41 -5.62 7.40
C MET A 177 -0.94 -5.30 8.81
N GLN A 178 -0.35 -4.35 9.53
CA GLN A 178 -0.81 -3.92 10.84
C GLN A 178 -1.02 -2.40 10.92
N PRO A 179 -2.07 -1.93 11.62
CA PRO A 179 -2.23 -0.51 11.95
C PRO A 179 -1.03 0.02 12.74
N VAL A 180 -0.53 1.20 12.35
CA VAL A 180 0.59 1.87 13.03
C VAL A 180 0.07 2.77 14.14
N GLY A 181 0.49 2.47 15.36
CA GLY A 181 0.10 3.23 16.55
C GLY A 181 -1.42 3.24 16.77
N LYS A 182 -1.90 4.25 17.50
CA LYS A 182 -3.34 4.39 17.82
C LYS A 182 -4.15 5.01 16.68
N GLY A 183 -3.50 5.71 15.75
CA GLY A 183 -4.15 6.48 14.70
C GLY A 183 -4.85 7.75 15.21
N ASP A 184 -5.58 8.41 14.32
CA ASP A 184 -6.32 9.63 14.63
C ASP A 184 -7.75 9.25 15.01
N LYS A 185 -8.24 9.78 16.14
CA LYS A 185 -9.63 9.56 16.56
C LYS A 185 -10.58 10.16 15.53
N ALA A 186 -11.43 9.32 14.93
CA ALA A 186 -12.47 9.75 14.01
C ALA A 186 -13.73 10.16 14.79
N PHE A 187 -14.28 9.24 15.58
CA PHE A 187 -15.49 9.49 16.38
C PHE A 187 -15.65 8.43 17.47
N GLU A 188 -16.70 8.60 18.29
CA GLU A 188 -17.05 7.68 19.36
C GLU A 188 -18.57 7.46 19.34
N VAL A 189 -19.01 6.20 19.41
CA VAL A 189 -20.42 5.84 19.29
C VAL A 189 -20.72 4.55 20.03
N ASP A 190 -21.97 4.36 20.43
CA ASP A 190 -22.49 3.23 21.21
C ASP A 190 -23.29 2.22 20.37
N LYS A 191 -23.37 2.46 19.05
CA LYS A 191 -24.10 1.66 18.06
C LYS A 191 -23.13 1.01 17.07
N PRO A 192 -22.82 -0.29 17.23
CA PRO A 192 -21.97 -1.04 16.29
C PRO A 192 -22.43 -0.94 14.83
N LYS A 193 -23.73 -0.91 14.59
CA LYS A 193 -24.31 -0.79 13.24
C LYS A 193 -23.89 0.50 12.52
N ASP A 194 -23.78 1.61 13.23
CA ASP A 194 -23.38 2.89 12.63
C ASP A 194 -21.90 2.88 12.25
N ILE A 195 -21.05 2.28 13.10
CA ILE A 195 -19.64 2.03 12.80
C ILE A 195 -19.51 1.11 11.58
N ALA A 196 -20.26 0.01 11.58
CA ALA A 196 -20.20 -0.99 10.52
C ALA A 196 -20.60 -0.40 9.15
N ARG A 197 -21.63 0.44 9.11
CA ARG A 197 -22.01 1.18 7.90
C ARG A 197 -20.86 2.08 7.43
N TRP A 198 -20.30 2.90 8.32
CA TRP A 198 -19.20 3.81 7.98
C TRP A 198 -17.95 3.06 7.49
N VAL A 199 -17.57 1.96 8.15
CA VAL A 199 -16.46 1.12 7.71
C VAL A 199 -16.76 0.50 6.34
N LYS A 200 -17.98 -0.02 6.13
CA LYS A 200 -18.35 -0.69 4.87
C LYS A 200 -18.27 0.25 3.65
N GLU A 201 -18.60 1.53 3.83
CA GLU A 201 -18.47 2.55 2.78
C GLU A 201 -17.03 2.72 2.29
N ALA A 202 -16.04 2.46 3.15
CA ALA A 202 -14.61 2.53 2.81
C ALA A 202 -13.96 1.14 2.60
N HIS A 203 -14.60 0.05 3.02
CA HIS A 203 -14.07 -1.31 2.96
C HIS A 203 -14.54 -2.02 1.68
N HIS A 204 -13.84 -1.76 0.58
CA HIS A 204 -14.05 -2.36 -0.73
C HIS A 204 -12.72 -2.54 -1.46
N LYS A 205 -12.69 -3.26 -2.58
CA LYS A 205 -11.47 -3.37 -3.41
C LYS A 205 -11.00 -1.98 -3.84
N ARG A 206 -9.68 -1.80 -3.96
CA ARG A 206 -9.10 -0.57 -4.53
C ARG A 206 -9.67 -0.36 -5.94
N MET A 207 -10.13 0.85 -6.21
CA MET A 207 -10.59 1.28 -7.54
C MET A 207 -9.91 2.63 -7.80
N TYR A 208 -9.18 2.77 -8.91
CA TYR A 208 -8.74 4.07 -9.44
C TYR A 208 -9.61 4.45 -10.63
#